data_AF-A0A0K0FTV4-F1
#
_entry.id   AF-A0A0K0FTV4-F1
#
_cell.length_a   1.000
_cell.length_b   1.000
_cell.length_c   1.000
_cell.angle_alpha   90.00
_cell.angle_beta   90.00
_cell.angle_gamma   90.00
#
_symmetry.space_group_name_H-M   'P 1'
#
loop_
_entity.id
_entity.type
_entity.pdbx_description
1 polymer ?
#
loop_
_entity_poly.entity_id
_entity_poly.type
_entity_poly.pdbx_seq_one_letter_code
_entity_poly.pdbx_strand_id
1 'polypeptide(L)'
;MIVYSTFILFAAIFTIKIVETQLIYRFYRTGITGIPICRFSKSGFFTVFISEKAYIPRERDPLAMEKGRYNQAFYVTGGVFSRKKPNLYVKIFHNCTNRPSRYEKVFVKTIPSQFIFYHGRLRNIYDLGKLDLSSVRSLEIIYSRRATFWV
;
A
#
# COMPACT_ATOMS: atom_id res chain seq x y z
N MET A 1 -39.14 8.29 32.13
CA MET A 1 -38.49 9.53 31.67
C MET A 1 -36.98 9.59 31.96
N ILE A 2 -36.50 9.13 33.13
CA ILE A 2 -35.07 9.15 33.50
C ILE A 2 -34.16 8.40 32.51
N VAL A 3 -34.60 7.23 32.02
CA VAL A 3 -33.85 6.39 31.06
C VAL A 3 -33.67 7.06 29.69
N TYR A 4 -34.62 7.89 29.28
CA TYR A 4 -34.55 8.60 28.00
C TYR A 4 -33.53 9.74 28.04
N SER A 5 -33.51 10.49 29.15
CA SER A 5 -32.53 11.58 29.36
C SER A 5 -31.09 11.07 29.46
N THR A 6 -30.86 9.92 30.09
CA THR A 6 -29.52 9.32 30.15
C THR A 6 -29.06 8.81 28.78
N PHE A 7 -29.97 8.25 27.97
CA PHE A 7 -29.66 7.84 26.59
C PHE A 7 -29.25 9.02 25.72
N ILE A 8 -29.95 10.16 25.82
CA ILE A 8 -29.61 11.38 25.08
C ILE A 8 -28.22 11.90 25.47
N LEU A 9 -27.92 11.96 26.78
CA LEU A 9 -26.61 12.41 27.26
C LEU A 9 -25.48 11.51 26.73
N PHE A 10 -25.68 10.19 26.77
CA PHE A 10 -24.71 9.23 26.26
C PHE A 10 -24.49 9.39 24.75
N ALA A 11 -25.57 9.54 23.98
CA ALA A 11 -25.50 9.80 22.54
C ALA A 11 -24.79 11.13 22.21
N ALA A 12 -25.04 12.19 22.99
CA ALA A 12 -24.38 13.48 22.84
C ALA A 12 -22.87 13.39 23.11
N ILE A 13 -22.45 12.72 24.19
CA ILE A 13 -21.02 12.52 24.50
C ILE A 13 -20.35 11.68 23.40
N PHE A 14 -21.02 10.63 22.92
CA PHE A 14 -20.48 9.75 21.90
C PHE A 14 -20.31 10.47 20.55
N THR A 15 -21.29 11.28 20.15
CA THR A 15 -21.20 12.10 18.93
C THR A 15 -20.11 13.15 19.02
N ILE A 16 -19.96 13.85 20.15
CA ILE A 16 -18.86 14.80 20.38
C ILE A 16 -17.50 14.11 20.23
N LYS A 17 -17.31 12.95 20.87
CA LYS A 17 -16.06 12.18 20.77
C LYS A 17 -15.75 11.72 19.33
N ILE A 18 -16.76 11.29 18.57
CA ILE A 18 -16.59 10.91 17.16
C ILE A 18 -16.12 12.12 16.34
N VAL A 19 -16.78 13.26 16.49
CA VAL A 19 -16.45 14.50 15.76
C VAL A 19 -15.03 14.96 16.10
N GLU A 20 -14.67 14.97 17.38
CA GLU A 20 -13.31 15.32 17.84
C GLU A 20 -12.24 14.38 17.26
N THR A 21 -12.52 13.08 17.20
CA THR A 21 -11.60 12.09 16.61
C THR A 21 -11.42 12.32 15.11
N GLN A 22 -12.48 12.65 14.38
CA GLN A 22 -12.41 12.98 12.94
C GLN A 22 -11.69 14.31 12.66
N LEU A 23 -11.72 15.25 13.60
CA LEU A 23 -10.96 16.50 13.52
C LEU A 23 -9.45 16.27 13.68
N ILE A 24 -9.06 15.33 14.55
CA ILE A 24 -7.65 15.03 14.83
C ILE A 24 -7.03 14.13 13.75
N TYR A 25 -7.78 13.16 13.23
CA TYR A 25 -7.30 12.20 12.24
C TYR A 25 -7.86 12.48 10.85
N ARG A 26 -6.95 12.68 9.90
CA ARG A 26 -7.27 12.95 8.51
C ARG A 26 -7.11 11.69 7.66
N PHE A 27 -8.06 11.42 6.79
CA PHE A 27 -7.95 10.32 5.83
C PHE A 27 -7.15 10.76 4.60
N TYR A 28 -6.01 10.11 4.37
CA TYR A 28 -5.16 10.31 3.22
C TYR A 28 -5.28 9.14 2.24
N ARG A 29 -5.31 9.43 0.95
CA ARG A 29 -5.38 8.43 -0.13
C ARG A 29 -4.28 8.65 -1.15
N THR A 30 -3.84 7.56 -1.77
CA THR A 30 -2.92 7.58 -2.90
C THR A 30 -3.25 6.44 -3.86
N GLY A 31 -2.88 6.62 -5.13
CA GLY A 31 -3.07 5.64 -6.18
C GLY A 31 -1.80 5.56 -7.00
N ILE A 32 -1.43 4.35 -7.42
CA ILE A 32 -0.19 4.07 -8.13
C ILE A 32 -0.49 3.19 -9.32
N THR A 33 0.19 3.46 -10.43
CA THR A 33 0.15 2.64 -11.64
C THR A 33 1.57 2.40 -12.16
N GLY A 34 1.72 1.40 -13.02
CA GLY A 34 2.97 1.13 -13.71
C GLY A 34 2.94 -0.21 -14.43
N ILE A 35 3.99 -0.47 -15.21
CA ILE A 35 4.17 -1.72 -15.96
C ILE A 35 5.50 -2.34 -15.56
N PRO A 36 5.51 -3.37 -14.70
CA PRO A 36 6.72 -4.07 -14.31
C PRO A 36 7.21 -4.98 -15.44
N ILE A 37 8.46 -4.82 -15.81
CA ILE A 37 9.14 -5.57 -16.89
C ILE A 37 10.29 -6.36 -16.28
N CYS A 38 10.56 -7.53 -16.84
CA CYS A 38 11.70 -8.34 -16.48
C CYS A 38 12.46 -8.76 -17.76
N ARG A 39 13.74 -8.41 -17.88
CA ARG A 39 14.56 -8.81 -19.05
C ARG A 39 14.80 -10.32 -19.13
N PHE A 40 14.89 -10.98 -17.98
CA PHE A 40 15.24 -12.40 -17.91
C PHE A 40 14.07 -13.34 -18.18
N SER A 41 12.83 -12.86 -18.00
CA SER A 41 11.64 -13.66 -18.24
C SER A 41 10.44 -12.80 -18.58
N LYS A 42 9.74 -13.14 -19.67
CA LYS A 42 8.47 -12.51 -20.03
C LYS A 42 7.30 -13.02 -19.18
N SER A 43 7.46 -14.21 -18.58
CA SER A 43 6.47 -14.84 -17.70
C SER A 43 6.91 -14.77 -16.25
N GLY A 44 6.09 -14.22 -15.38
CA GLY A 44 6.35 -14.15 -13.96
C GLY A 44 5.33 -13.26 -13.27
N PHE A 45 5.38 -13.27 -11.95
CA PHE A 45 4.45 -12.54 -11.10
C PHE A 45 5.18 -11.48 -10.30
N PHE A 46 4.45 -10.43 -9.97
CA PHE A 46 4.85 -9.46 -8.99
C PHE A 46 3.71 -9.20 -8.00
N THR A 47 4.07 -8.65 -6.85
CA THR A 47 3.10 -8.13 -5.88
C THR A 47 3.46 -6.69 -5.56
N VAL A 48 2.50 -5.77 -5.62
CA VAL A 48 2.69 -4.35 -5.29
C VAL A 48 2.00 -4.04 -3.98
N PHE A 49 2.73 -3.45 -3.04
CA PHE A 49 2.19 -2.93 -1.79
C PHE A 49 2.27 -1.41 -1.76
N ILE A 50 1.27 -0.80 -1.12
CA ILE A 50 1.36 0.55 -0.58
C ILE A 50 1.54 0.43 0.92
N SER A 51 2.54 1.11 1.50
CA SER A 51 2.92 0.94 2.91
C SER A 51 3.41 2.24 3.53
N GLU A 52 3.25 2.38 4.85
CA GLU A 52 3.82 3.49 5.63
C GLU A 52 5.27 3.25 6.08
N LYS A 53 5.77 2.00 6.05
CA LYS A 53 7.05 1.65 6.68
C LYS A 53 8.09 1.33 5.61
N ALA A 54 9.06 2.22 5.41
CA ALA A 54 10.10 2.04 4.39
C ALA A 54 10.94 0.76 4.58
N TYR A 55 11.31 0.47 5.83
CA TYR A 55 12.35 -0.51 6.16
C TYR A 55 11.83 -1.91 6.46
N ILE A 56 10.52 -2.10 6.60
CA ILE A 56 9.93 -3.43 6.80
C ILE A 56 9.70 -4.02 5.41
N PRO A 57 10.46 -5.03 4.98
CA PRO A 57 10.43 -5.44 3.59
C PRO A 57 9.05 -5.97 3.21
N ARG A 58 8.47 -6.87 4.03
CA ARG A 58 7.14 -7.45 3.85
C ARG A 58 6.30 -7.28 5.11
N GLU A 59 5.19 -6.56 4.99
CA GLU A 59 4.24 -6.33 6.08
C GLU A 59 3.09 -7.33 6.00
N ARG A 60 2.48 -7.63 7.16
CA ARG A 60 1.26 -8.44 7.24
C ARG A 60 0.07 -7.71 6.63
N ASP A 61 -0.06 -6.43 6.98
CA ASP A 61 -1.22 -5.59 6.66
C ASP A 61 -0.75 -4.31 5.96
N PRO A 62 -0.37 -4.36 4.66
CA PRO A 62 -0.09 -3.17 3.89
C PRO A 62 -1.38 -2.34 3.71
N LEU A 63 -1.25 -1.05 3.40
CA LEU A 63 -2.41 -0.17 3.14
C LEU A 63 -3.22 -0.64 1.92
N ALA A 64 -2.54 -1.23 0.95
CA ALA A 64 -3.13 -1.88 -0.21
C ALA A 64 -2.15 -2.88 -0.80
N MET A 65 -2.68 -3.91 -1.46
CA MET A 65 -1.91 -4.94 -2.15
C MET A 65 -2.58 -5.26 -3.49
N GLU A 66 -1.77 -5.43 -4.53
CA GLU A 66 -2.21 -5.94 -5.83
C GLU A 66 -1.21 -6.99 -6.34
N LYS A 67 -1.69 -8.04 -7.01
CA LYS A 67 -0.84 -9.06 -7.66
C LYS A 67 -1.02 -8.97 -9.16
N GLY A 68 0.09 -9.06 -9.90
CA GLY A 68 0.05 -8.97 -11.35
C GLY A 68 1.08 -9.86 -12.03
N ARG A 69 1.08 -9.85 -13.37
CA ARG A 69 2.08 -10.53 -14.20
C ARG A 69 2.97 -9.52 -14.88
N TYR A 70 4.24 -9.85 -15.08
CA TYR A 70 5.14 -8.98 -15.85
C TYR A 70 4.56 -8.60 -17.21
N ASN A 71 4.90 -7.40 -17.67
CA ASN A 71 4.37 -6.75 -18.87
C ASN A 71 2.87 -6.41 -18.84
N GLN A 72 2.20 -6.56 -17.69
CA GLN A 72 0.85 -6.07 -17.48
C GLN A 72 0.89 -4.81 -16.61
N ALA A 73 0.03 -3.85 -16.96
CA ALA A 73 -0.20 -2.69 -16.11
C ALA A 73 -0.88 -3.13 -14.82
N PHE A 74 -0.50 -2.53 -13.69
CA PHE A 74 -1.24 -2.64 -12.45
C PHE A 74 -1.80 -1.29 -12.05
N TYR A 75 -2.84 -1.32 -11.22
CA TYR A 75 -3.37 -0.15 -10.55
C TYR A 75 -3.70 -0.52 -9.11
N VAL A 76 -3.14 0.22 -8.15
CA VAL A 76 -3.37 -0.03 -6.73
C VAL A 76 -3.66 1.27 -6.01
N THR A 77 -4.69 1.28 -5.16
CA THR A 77 -5.10 2.44 -4.37
C THR A 77 -5.16 2.08 -2.91
N GLY A 78 -4.60 2.92 -2.06
CA GLY A 78 -4.57 2.72 -0.61
C GLY A 78 -4.91 4.01 0.12
N GLY A 79 -5.25 3.87 1.40
CA GLY A 79 -5.48 5.01 2.25
C GLY A 79 -5.21 4.71 3.72
N VAL A 80 -4.97 5.77 4.48
CA VAL A 80 -4.64 5.68 5.91
C VAL A 80 -5.17 6.88 6.66
N PHE A 81 -5.62 6.66 7.89
CA PHE A 81 -5.94 7.73 8.83
C PHE A 81 -4.67 8.18 9.56
N SER A 82 -4.31 9.45 9.43
CA SER A 82 -3.15 10.01 10.10
C SER A 82 -3.38 11.46 10.51
N ARG A 83 -2.72 11.91 11.58
CA ARG A 83 -2.81 13.31 12.05
C ARG A 83 -2.11 14.27 11.09
N LYS A 84 -1.00 13.82 10.50
CA LYS A 84 -0.19 14.57 9.54
C LYS A 84 -0.18 13.83 8.20
N LYS A 85 0.25 14.51 7.14
CA LYS A 85 0.40 13.88 5.84
C LYS A 85 1.43 12.72 5.94
N PRO A 86 1.04 11.47 5.66
CA PRO A 86 1.91 10.32 5.85
C PRO A 86 2.99 10.27 4.76
N ASN A 87 4.12 9.65 5.09
CA ASN A 87 5.10 9.20 4.10
C ASN A 87 4.69 7.81 3.64
N LEU A 88 4.37 7.67 2.36
CA LEU A 88 3.93 6.41 1.79
C LEU A 88 4.97 5.88 0.80
N TYR A 89 5.06 4.56 0.71
CA TYR A 89 6.04 3.84 -0.09
C TYR A 89 5.33 2.82 -0.96
N VAL A 90 5.77 2.71 -2.21
CA VAL A 90 5.47 1.57 -3.07
C VAL A 90 6.54 0.52 -2.88
N LYS A 91 6.10 -0.73 -2.69
CA LYS A 91 6.99 -1.89 -2.63
C LYS A 91 6.57 -2.88 -3.70
N ILE A 92 7.49 -3.27 -4.58
CA ILE A 92 7.22 -4.26 -5.63
C ILE A 92 8.06 -5.48 -5.33
N PHE A 93 7.39 -6.57 -4.98
CA PHE A 93 7.98 -7.88 -4.74
C PHE A 93 8.00 -8.67 -6.04
N HIS A 94 9.13 -9.27 -6.37
CA HIS A 94 9.30 -10.00 -7.61
C HIS A 94 10.43 -11.02 -7.54
N ASN A 95 10.38 -12.00 -8.45
CA ASN A 95 11.43 -13.01 -8.63
C ASN A 95 12.16 -12.83 -9.98
N CYS A 96 12.22 -11.60 -10.49
CA CYS A 96 12.94 -11.29 -11.73
C CYS A 96 14.45 -11.46 -11.54
N THR A 97 14.97 -12.64 -11.88
CA THR A 97 16.39 -13.00 -11.79
C THR A 97 16.80 -13.84 -12.99
N ASN A 98 18.08 -13.84 -13.32
CA ASN A 98 18.65 -14.66 -14.40
C ASN A 98 18.66 -16.16 -14.09
N ARG A 99 18.53 -16.53 -12.80
CA ARG A 99 18.46 -17.91 -12.32
C ARG A 99 17.24 -18.09 -11.41
N PRO A 100 16.63 -19.28 -11.37
CA PRO A 100 15.58 -19.58 -10.41
C PRO A 100 16.08 -19.31 -8.99
N SER A 101 15.39 -18.43 -8.26
CA SER A 101 15.75 -18.05 -6.90
C SER A 101 14.62 -18.40 -5.95
N ARG A 102 14.97 -18.85 -4.74
CA ARG A 102 14.03 -18.95 -3.62
C ARG A 102 13.83 -17.61 -2.91
N TYR A 103 14.64 -16.60 -3.24
CA TYR A 103 14.59 -15.26 -2.65
C TYR A 103 13.69 -14.35 -3.49
N GLU A 104 12.85 -13.59 -2.78
CA GLU A 104 12.02 -12.56 -3.37
C GLU A 104 12.75 -11.23 -3.26
N LYS A 105 12.83 -10.50 -4.37
CA LYS A 105 13.43 -9.16 -4.40
C LYS A 105 12.35 -8.12 -4.17
N VAL A 106 12.68 -7.08 -3.42
CA VAL A 106 11.80 -5.93 -3.23
C VAL A 106 12.43 -4.67 -3.78
N PHE A 107 11.72 -4.03 -4.68
CA PHE A 107 11.94 -2.65 -5.06
C PHE A 107 11.12 -1.74 -4.13
N VAL A 108 11.74 -0.73 -3.54
CA VAL A 108 11.04 0.24 -2.67
C VAL A 108 11.26 1.64 -3.21
N LYS A 109 10.18 2.41 -3.34
CA LYS A 109 10.25 3.82 -3.74
C LYS A 109 9.25 4.66 -2.93
N THR A 110 9.68 5.85 -2.54
CA THR A 110 8.80 6.82 -1.87
C THR A 110 7.79 7.35 -2.86
N ILE A 111 6.52 7.40 -2.46
CA ILE A 111 5.45 8.05 -3.21
C ILE A 111 5.57 9.56 -2.95
N PRO A 112 5.77 10.39 -3.99
CA PRO A 112 5.92 11.82 -3.78
C PRO A 112 4.67 12.42 -3.14
N SER A 113 4.86 13.36 -2.22
CA SER A 113 3.77 13.87 -1.38
C SER A 113 2.65 14.52 -2.20
N GLN A 114 2.94 15.07 -3.38
CA GLN A 114 1.94 15.62 -4.29
C GLN A 114 0.93 14.59 -4.83
N PHE A 115 1.21 13.29 -4.71
CA PHE A 115 0.28 12.20 -5.06
C PHE A 115 -0.44 11.60 -3.83
N ILE A 116 -0.32 12.25 -2.67
CA ILE A 116 -0.99 11.86 -1.43
C ILE A 116 -1.99 12.96 -1.09
N PHE A 117 -3.27 12.63 -1.16
CA PHE A 117 -4.37 13.60 -1.08
C PHE A 117 -5.15 13.44 0.21
N TYR A 118 -5.47 14.57 0.84
CA TYR A 118 -6.39 14.63 1.96
C TYR A 118 -7.83 14.65 1.42
N HIS A 119 -8.63 13.65 1.83
CA HIS A 119 -10.07 13.53 1.56
C HIS A 119 -10.47 13.56 0.05
N GLY A 120 -11.61 12.93 -0.29
CA GLY A 120 -12.18 13.00 -1.64
C GLY A 120 -11.62 12.05 -2.70
N ARG A 121 -11.82 12.41 -3.98
CA ARG A 121 -11.47 11.62 -5.17
C ARG A 121 -9.96 11.66 -5.45
N LEU A 122 -9.40 10.54 -5.88
CA LEU A 122 -8.04 10.47 -6.42
C LEU A 122 -7.94 11.41 -7.63
N ARG A 123 -7.26 12.54 -7.46
CA ARG A 123 -7.10 13.53 -8.54
C ARG A 123 -5.99 13.12 -9.50
N ASN A 124 -4.87 12.67 -8.94
CA ASN A 124 -3.72 12.19 -9.70
C ASN A 124 -3.31 10.80 -9.22
N ILE A 125 -2.81 10.00 -10.15
CA ILE A 125 -2.25 8.67 -9.90
C ILE A 125 -0.74 8.80 -10.10
N TYR A 126 0.03 8.27 -9.15
CA TYR A 126 1.48 8.23 -9.28
C TYR A 126 1.87 7.15 -10.31
N ASP A 127 2.35 7.57 -11.47
CA ASP A 127 2.80 6.65 -12.52
C ASP A 127 4.28 6.33 -12.36
N LEU A 128 4.61 5.05 -12.19
CA LEU A 128 5.97 4.54 -12.17
C LEU A 128 6.53 4.29 -13.58
N GLY A 129 5.68 4.37 -14.60
CA GLY A 129 5.99 4.08 -15.99
C GLY A 129 6.33 2.60 -16.19
N LYS A 130 7.16 2.35 -17.20
CA LYS A 130 7.75 1.02 -17.45
C LYS A 130 8.94 0.82 -16.52
N LEU A 131 8.80 -0.10 -15.57
CA LEU A 131 9.81 -0.36 -14.55
C LEU A 131 10.51 -1.69 -14.81
N ASP A 132 11.78 -1.63 -15.16
CA ASP A 132 12.60 -2.83 -15.36
C ASP A 132 13.13 -3.38 -14.03
N LEU A 133 12.44 -4.39 -13.50
CA LEU A 133 12.76 -5.04 -12.24
C LEU A 133 14.08 -5.84 -12.27
N SER A 134 14.70 -6.05 -13.44
CA SER A 134 15.98 -6.74 -13.55
C SER A 134 17.19 -5.85 -13.24
N SER A 135 17.07 -4.54 -13.48
CA SER A 135 18.18 -3.58 -13.36
C SER A 135 18.08 -2.68 -12.12
N VAL A 136 16.95 -2.71 -11.44
CA VAL A 136 16.68 -1.79 -10.33
C VAL A 136 17.27 -2.34 -9.04
N ARG A 137 17.92 -1.45 -8.27
CA ARG A 137 18.47 -1.78 -6.94
C ARG A 137 17.32 -2.26 -6.04
N SER A 138 17.39 -3.53 -5.68
CA SER A 138 16.36 -4.22 -4.91
C SER A 138 16.99 -4.82 -3.66
N LEU A 139 16.25 -4.85 -2.56
CA LEU A 139 16.65 -5.59 -1.37
C LEU A 139 16.23 -7.06 -1.56
N GLU A 140 17.11 -7.99 -1.22
CA GLU A 140 16.79 -9.43 -1.28
C GLU A 140 16.19 -9.87 0.06
N ILE A 141 15.03 -10.52 0.02
CA ILE A 141 14.34 -11.03 1.20
C ILE A 141 14.25 -12.55 1.10
N ILE A 142 14.60 -13.24 2.18
CA ILE A 142 14.42 -14.69 2.27
C ILE A 142 12.93 -15.01 2.39
N TYR A 143 12.41 -15.74 1.41
CA TYR A 143 11.07 -16.29 1.48
C TYR A 143 11.08 -17.54 2.38
N SER A 144 10.53 -17.43 3.59
CA SER A 144 10.18 -18.62 4.37
C SER A 144 8.79 -19.08 3.95
N ARG A 145 8.71 -20.19 3.20
CA ARG A 145 7.45 -20.90 2.91
C ARG A 145 6.83 -21.40 4.22
N ARG A 146 6.09 -20.56 4.94
CA ARG A 146 4.93 -21.05 5.69
C ARG A 146 3.70 -20.77 4.85
N ALA A 147 3.34 -21.77 4.05
CA ALA A 147 2.11 -21.80 3.30
C ALA A 147 0.94 -21.56 4.26
N THR A 148 0.16 -20.52 3.99
CA THR A 148 -1.25 -20.52 4.33
C THR A 148 -1.99 -20.38 3.00
N PHE A 149 -2.34 -21.55 2.46
CA PHE A 149 -3.45 -21.68 1.54
C PHE A 149 -4.67 -21.06 2.22
N TRP A 150 -5.32 -20.11 1.55
CA TRP A 150 -6.72 -19.82 1.83
C TRP A 150 -7.47 -20.17 0.55
N VAL A 151 -8.24 -21.25 0.65
CA VAL A 151 -9.35 -21.64 -0.22
C VAL A 151 -10.49 -20.65 0.01
#